data_AF-A0A8S0Q7G9-F1
#
_entry.id   AF-A0A8S0Q7G9-F1
#
_cell.length_a   1.000
_cell.length_b   1.000
_cell.length_c   1.000
_cell.angle_alpha   90.00
_cell.angle_beta   90.00
_cell.angle_gamma   90.00
#
_symmetry.space_group_name_H-M   'P 1'
#
loop_
_entity.id
_entity.type
_entity.pdbx_description
1 polymer ?
#
loop_
_entity_poly.entity_id
_entity_poly.type
_entity_poly.pdbx_seq_one_letter_code
_entity_poly.pdbx_strand_id
1 'polypeptide(L)'
;MPIFCGNLDFDSRQSEVERLFRRYGRVDRVDMKSGFAFVYMEDERDEEDAIRRLDRIEFGRKGRRLRVERTKQERGGRKPDRSRRSSANTRPTKTLFIINFDPINTRTTDLERHFESFGKISNVRIRRNFAFVQFELQEDATRALEATDN
;
A
#
# COMPACT_ATOMS: atom_id res chain seq x y z
N MET A 1 6.79 13.51 18.22
CA MET A 1 6.46 12.12 17.79
C MET A 1 6.14 12.12 16.28
N PRO A 2 6.05 10.98 15.56
CA PRO A 2 5.58 11.05 14.17
C PRO A 2 4.05 11.20 14.11
N ILE A 3 3.59 12.05 13.21
CA ILE A 3 2.18 12.18 12.84
C ILE A 3 1.90 11.20 11.70
N PHE A 4 0.86 10.40 11.86
CA PHE A 4 0.31 9.56 10.80
C PHE A 4 -0.70 10.36 9.98
N CYS A 5 -0.53 10.37 8.66
CA CYS A 5 -1.45 10.98 7.69
C CYS A 5 -1.93 9.91 6.70
N GLY A 6 -3.12 9.38 6.90
CA GLY A 6 -3.74 8.35 6.09
C GLY A 6 -4.83 8.87 5.15
N ASN A 7 -5.32 7.98 4.28
CA ASN A 7 -6.31 8.29 3.24
C ASN A 7 -5.83 9.34 2.21
N LEU A 8 -4.52 9.39 2.01
CA LEU A 8 -3.92 10.19 0.94
C LEU A 8 -4.35 9.65 -0.42
N ASP A 9 -4.47 10.54 -1.41
CA ASP A 9 -4.68 10.09 -2.78
C ASP A 9 -3.39 9.45 -3.30
N PHE A 10 -3.52 8.55 -4.27
CA PHE A 10 -2.35 7.92 -4.89
C PHE A 10 -1.49 8.94 -5.64
N ASP A 11 -2.09 10.05 -6.09
CA ASP A 11 -1.39 11.17 -6.72
C ASP A 11 -0.77 12.14 -5.70
N SER A 12 -1.08 11.99 -4.40
CA SER A 12 -0.52 12.88 -3.37
C SER A 12 0.99 12.72 -3.33
N ARG A 13 1.71 13.85 -3.34
CA ARG A 13 3.18 13.88 -3.29
C ARG A 13 3.70 14.23 -1.91
N GLN A 14 4.90 13.74 -1.60
CA GLN A 14 5.60 14.03 -0.35
C GLN A 14 5.70 15.54 -0.12
N SER A 15 6.04 16.30 -1.17
CA SER A 15 6.16 17.76 -1.12
C SER A 15 4.84 18.46 -0.78
N GLU A 16 3.69 17.90 -1.16
CA GLU A 16 2.38 18.47 -0.81
C GLU A 16 2.06 18.25 0.67
N VAL A 17 2.35 17.05 1.18
CA VAL A 17 2.20 16.73 2.59
C VAL A 17 3.16 17.59 3.43
N GLU A 18 4.43 17.67 3.05
CA GLU A 18 5.40 18.54 3.73
C GLU A 18 4.92 19.99 3.78
N ARG A 19 4.46 20.54 2.65
CA ARG A 19 3.94 21.91 2.57
C ARG A 19 2.67 22.12 3.40
N LEU A 20 1.84 21.10 3.52
CA LEU A 20 0.63 21.13 4.34
C LEU A 20 0.98 21.26 5.83
N PHE A 21 1.89 20.41 6.32
CA PHE A 21 2.30 20.38 7.72
C PHE A 21 3.22 21.53 8.11
N ARG A 22 4.03 22.03 7.16
CA ARG A 22 4.90 23.20 7.36
C ARG A 22 4.16 24.49 7.71
N ARG A 23 2.85 24.56 7.46
CA ARG A 23 2.00 25.69 7.89
C ARG A 23 1.71 25.70 9.38
N TYR A 24 1.86 24.58 10.06
CA TYR A 24 1.55 24.41 11.48
C TYR A 24 2.80 24.32 12.34
N GLY A 25 3.94 23.92 11.77
CA GLY A 25 5.22 23.88 12.48
C GLY A 25 6.38 23.45 11.58
N ARG A 26 7.57 23.31 12.17
CA ARG A 26 8.77 22.88 11.43
C ARG A 26 8.73 21.36 11.20
N VAL A 27 8.72 20.97 9.93
CA VAL A 27 8.82 19.58 9.49
C VAL A 27 10.28 19.18 9.43
N ASP A 28 10.65 18.15 10.19
CA ASP A 28 12.00 17.56 10.19
C ASP A 28 12.14 16.55 9.05
N ARG A 29 11.14 15.65 8.91
CA ARG A 29 11.17 14.58 7.91
C ARG A 29 9.77 14.15 7.48
N VAL A 30 9.63 13.69 6.25
CA VAL A 30 8.40 13.04 5.75
C VAL A 30 8.75 11.67 5.18
N ASP A 31 8.05 10.61 5.60
CA ASP A 31 8.11 9.27 5.01
C ASP A 31 6.77 8.96 4.34
N MET A 32 6.75 9.00 3.01
CA MET A 32 5.54 8.73 2.22
C MET A 32 5.46 7.27 1.79
N LYS A 33 4.28 6.66 1.95
CA LYS A 33 3.94 5.29 1.52
C LYS A 33 2.67 5.29 0.69
N SER A 34 2.37 4.15 0.05
CA SER A 34 1.19 4.02 -0.81
C SER A 34 -0.11 4.14 0.01
N GLY A 35 -0.74 5.32 -0.07
CA GLY A 35 -2.03 5.64 0.60
C GLY A 35 -1.91 6.27 1.98
N PHE A 36 -0.70 6.52 2.50
CA PHE A 36 -0.47 7.17 3.79
C PHE A 36 0.96 7.71 3.91
N ALA A 37 1.20 8.65 4.82
CA ALA A 37 2.52 9.23 5.08
C ALA A 37 2.74 9.41 6.60
N PHE A 38 3.99 9.43 7.01
CA PHE A 38 4.41 9.81 8.35
C PHE A 38 5.17 11.13 8.28
N VAL A 39 4.77 12.09 9.11
CA VAL A 39 5.40 13.41 9.20
C VAL A 39 6.03 13.55 10.56
N TYR A 40 7.32 13.89 10.60
CA TYR A 40 8.08 14.14 11.81
C TYR A 40 8.13 15.65 12.01
N MET A 41 7.50 16.13 13.07
CA MET A 41 7.58 17.52 13.49
C MET A 41 8.67 17.69 14.55
N GLU A 42 9.25 18.88 14.59
CA GLU A 42 10.25 19.24 15.61
C GLU A 42 9.61 19.47 16.99
N ASP A 43 8.43 20.09 17.02
CA ASP A 43 7.72 20.47 18.25
C ASP A 43 6.45 19.65 18.49
N GLU A 44 6.28 19.15 19.73
CA GLU A 44 5.11 18.35 20.15
C GLU A 44 3.80 19.16 20.16
N ARG A 45 3.89 20.48 20.35
CA ARG A 45 2.72 21.36 20.37
C ARG A 45 2.18 21.57 18.96
N ASP A 46 3.10 21.80 18.01
CA ASP A 46 2.79 22.00 16.60
C ASP A 46 2.20 20.74 15.97
N GLU A 47 2.64 19.54 16.38
CA GLU A 47 2.02 18.30 15.92
C GLU A 47 0.57 18.15 16.38
N GLU A 48 0.23 18.47 17.63
CA GLU A 48 -1.15 18.38 18.10
C GLU A 48 -2.06 19.37 17.38
N ASP A 49 -1.61 20.61 17.18
CA ASP A 49 -2.35 21.62 16.42
C ASP A 49 -2.53 21.17 14.97
N ALA A 50 -1.47 20.64 14.33
CA ALA A 50 -1.54 20.10 12.98
C ALA A 50 -2.55 18.95 12.90
N ILE A 51 -2.52 17.99 13.83
CA ILE A 51 -3.46 16.86 13.85
C ILE A 51 -4.90 17.36 13.97
N ARG A 52 -5.20 18.24 14.92
CA ARG A 52 -6.57 18.73 15.14
C ARG A 52 -7.10 19.53 13.95
N ARG A 53 -6.22 20.26 13.25
CA ARG A 53 -6.58 21.11 12.11
C ARG A 53 -6.64 20.36 10.78
N LEU A 54 -5.84 19.30 10.63
CA LEU A 54 -5.69 18.54 9.39
C LEU A 54 -6.49 17.23 9.39
N ASP A 55 -6.93 16.73 10.55
CA ASP A 55 -7.82 15.57 10.59
C ASP A 55 -9.14 15.89 9.88
N ARG A 56 -9.59 14.96 9.04
CA ARG A 56 -10.84 15.02 8.25
C ARG A 56 -10.94 16.16 7.24
N ILE A 57 -9.89 16.94 7.01
CA ILE A 57 -9.92 17.93 5.94
C ILE A 57 -9.91 17.25 4.58
N GLU A 58 -10.51 17.90 3.60
CA GLU A 58 -10.44 17.46 2.21
C GLU A 58 -9.07 17.82 1.63
N PHE A 59 -8.37 16.82 1.11
CA PHE A 59 -7.04 16.98 0.53
C PHE A 59 -6.93 16.25 -0.81
N GLY A 60 -6.14 16.85 -1.69
CA GLY A 60 -5.95 16.39 -3.06
C GLY A 60 -7.14 16.69 -3.98
N ARG A 61 -6.96 16.38 -5.27
CA ARG A 61 -7.93 16.71 -6.35
C ARG A 61 -9.28 15.99 -6.23
N LYS A 62 -9.33 14.89 -5.47
CA LYS A 62 -10.56 14.09 -5.28
C LYS A 62 -11.30 14.44 -3.98
N GLY A 63 -10.86 15.44 -3.22
CA GLY A 63 -11.49 15.84 -1.97
C GLY A 63 -11.53 14.72 -0.92
N ARG A 64 -10.48 13.90 -0.85
CA ARG A 64 -10.46 12.80 0.13
C ARG A 64 -10.23 13.37 1.51
N ARG A 65 -11.05 12.92 2.48
CA ARG A 65 -10.87 13.27 3.89
C ARG A 65 -9.60 12.65 4.42
N LEU A 66 -8.60 13.45 4.75
CA LEU A 66 -7.41 12.97 5.41
C LEU A 66 -7.77 12.36 6.76
N ARG A 67 -6.99 11.36 7.16
CA ARG A 67 -7.01 10.84 8.52
C ARG A 67 -5.68 11.20 9.15
N VAL A 68 -5.68 12.15 10.09
CA VAL A 68 -4.44 12.62 10.71
C VAL A 68 -4.47 12.25 12.19
N GLU A 69 -3.50 11.49 12.65
CA GLU A 69 -3.45 10.96 14.01
C GLU A 69 -2.03 11.01 14.56
N ARG A 70 -1.88 11.24 15.87
CA ARG A 70 -0.59 11.02 16.53
C ARG A 70 -0.21 9.55 16.47
N THR A 71 0.98 9.24 16.01
CA THR A 71 1.49 7.86 16.12
C THR A 71 1.91 7.66 17.56
N LYS A 72 1.25 6.72 18.26
CA LYS A 72 1.82 6.16 19.48
C LYS A 72 3.02 5.30 19.07
N GLN A 73 4.21 5.88 19.01
CA GLN A 73 5.42 5.09 18.91
C GLN A 73 5.66 4.45 20.28
N GLU A 74 4.95 3.36 20.56
CA GLU A 74 5.40 2.46 21.62
C GLU A 74 6.76 1.92 21.20
N ARG A 75 7.77 2.17 22.05
CA ARG A 75 9.07 1.53 21.98
C ARG A 75 8.86 0.02 22.03
N GLY A 76 8.88 -0.64 20.89
CA GLY A 76 8.75 -2.08 20.80
C GLY A 76 8.79 -2.51 19.36
N GLY A 77 9.84 -3.25 19.00
CA GLY A 77 10.00 -3.84 17.69
C GLY A 77 8.73 -4.56 17.24
N ARG A 78 7.94 -3.91 16.40
CA ARG A 78 7.10 -4.56 15.42
C ARG A 78 7.46 -3.93 14.10
N LYS A 79 8.41 -4.57 13.41
CA LYS A 79 8.26 -4.76 11.97
C LYS A 79 6.76 -5.00 11.74
N PRO A 80 6.06 -4.29 10.85
CA PRO A 80 4.81 -4.85 10.37
C PRO A 80 5.23 -6.20 9.80
N ASP A 81 4.80 -7.24 10.49
CA ASP A 81 4.76 -8.62 10.06
C ASP A 81 4.14 -8.60 8.66
N ARG A 82 4.99 -8.45 7.63
CA ARG A 82 4.67 -8.75 6.24
C ARG A 82 4.74 -10.27 6.06
N SER A 83 4.25 -11.00 7.05
CA SER A 83 4.45 -12.43 7.20
C SER A 83 3.27 -13.07 7.94
N ARG A 84 2.02 -12.67 7.67
CA ARG A 84 0.79 -13.49 7.91
C ARG A 84 -0.46 -12.84 7.33
N ARG A 85 -0.53 -12.73 6.01
CA ARG A 85 -1.79 -13.12 5.34
C ARG A 85 -1.62 -14.37 4.48
N SER A 86 -0.64 -15.20 4.82
CA SER A 86 -0.55 -16.61 4.46
C SER A 86 -1.47 -17.42 5.39
N SER A 87 -2.79 -17.24 5.34
CA SER A 87 -3.73 -18.07 6.14
C SER A 87 -5.23 -17.88 5.78
N ALA A 88 -5.58 -17.34 4.62
CA ALA A 88 -6.96 -17.46 4.15
C ALA A 88 -7.01 -18.55 3.07
N ASN A 89 -7.05 -19.80 3.55
CA ASN A 89 -7.34 -21.02 2.80
C ASN A 89 -6.14 -21.66 2.07
N THR A 90 -5.44 -22.57 2.75
CA THR A 90 -4.58 -23.64 2.20
C THR A 90 -5.36 -24.65 1.33
N ARG A 91 -6.42 -24.21 0.66
CA ARG A 91 -7.04 -24.96 -0.42
C ARG A 91 -6.31 -24.50 -1.67
N PRO A 92 -5.54 -25.37 -2.33
CA PRO A 92 -4.93 -24.99 -3.58
C PRO A 92 -6.09 -24.66 -4.53
N THR A 93 -6.17 -23.41 -4.94
CA THR A 93 -7.20 -22.98 -5.89
C THR A 93 -6.56 -22.83 -7.25
N LYS A 94 -7.37 -22.94 -8.29
CA LYS A 94 -6.94 -22.64 -9.65
C LYS A 94 -6.58 -21.16 -9.85
N THR A 95 -6.78 -20.29 -8.85
CA THR A 95 -6.64 -18.83 -8.99
C THR A 95 -5.56 -18.28 -8.06
N LEU A 96 -4.56 -17.64 -8.66
CA LEU A 96 -3.52 -16.89 -7.96
C LEU A 96 -3.90 -15.43 -7.77
N PHE A 97 -3.52 -14.90 -6.62
CA PHE A 97 -3.71 -13.50 -6.25
C PHE A 97 -2.35 -12.80 -6.20
N ILE A 98 -2.11 -11.94 -7.18
CA ILE A 98 -0.84 -11.24 -7.35
C ILE A 98 -1.02 -9.82 -6.83
N ILE A 99 -0.18 -9.43 -5.87
CA ILE A 99 -0.13 -8.08 -5.30
C ILE A 99 1.24 -7.47 -5.57
N ASN A 100 1.32 -6.13 -5.51
CA ASN A 100 2.59 -5.39 -5.63
C ASN A 100 3.25 -5.42 -7.03
N PHE A 101 2.49 -5.67 -8.10
CA PHE A 101 2.95 -5.36 -9.46
C PHE A 101 2.69 -3.89 -9.80
N ASP A 102 3.45 -3.34 -10.73
CA ASP A 102 3.28 -1.98 -11.22
C ASP A 102 2.05 -1.92 -12.14
N PRO A 103 0.91 -1.36 -11.71
CA PRO A 103 -0.30 -1.37 -12.52
C PRO A 103 -0.23 -0.44 -13.74
N ILE A 104 0.83 0.37 -13.86
CA ILE A 104 1.07 1.28 -14.98
C ILE A 104 1.89 0.55 -16.06
N ASN A 105 2.82 -0.31 -15.66
CA ASN A 105 3.73 -0.99 -16.59
C ASN A 105 3.35 -2.45 -16.88
N THR A 106 2.75 -3.17 -15.93
CA THR A 106 2.42 -4.58 -16.10
C THR A 106 1.02 -4.74 -16.70
N ARG A 107 0.96 -5.33 -17.90
CA ARG A 107 -0.30 -5.66 -18.59
C ARG A 107 -0.68 -7.12 -18.37
N THR A 108 -1.90 -7.47 -18.76
CA THR A 108 -2.39 -8.87 -18.73
C THR A 108 -1.45 -9.79 -19.48
N THR A 109 -0.97 -9.37 -20.66
CA THR A 109 -0.01 -10.12 -21.48
C THR A 109 1.33 -10.37 -20.79
N ASP A 110 1.79 -9.46 -19.94
CA ASP A 110 3.06 -9.64 -19.20
C ASP A 110 2.91 -10.69 -18.10
N LEU A 111 1.79 -10.63 -17.37
CA LEU A 111 1.43 -11.66 -16.40
C LEU A 111 1.23 -13.00 -17.11
N GLU A 112 0.49 -13.02 -18.22
CA GLU A 112 0.26 -14.24 -18.97
C GLU A 112 1.58 -14.88 -19.40
N ARG A 113 2.47 -14.11 -20.03
CA ARG A 113 3.78 -14.62 -20.47
C ARG A 113 4.66 -15.11 -19.33
N HIS A 114 4.57 -14.47 -18.16
CA HIS A 114 5.33 -14.89 -16.98
C HIS A 114 4.77 -16.20 -16.41
N PHE A 115 3.44 -16.30 -16.30
CA PHE A 115 2.75 -17.44 -15.68
C PHE A 115 2.53 -18.63 -16.62
N GLU A 116 2.54 -18.41 -17.94
CA GLU A 116 2.42 -19.42 -18.99
C GLU A 116 3.56 -20.44 -18.92
N SER A 117 4.73 -20.02 -18.42
CA SER A 117 5.87 -20.91 -18.20
C SER A 117 5.61 -22.00 -17.14
N PHE A 118 4.70 -21.73 -16.20
CA PHE A 118 4.32 -22.66 -15.13
C PHE A 118 3.10 -23.50 -15.49
N GLY A 119 2.23 -23.01 -16.37
CA GLY A 119 1.07 -23.75 -16.84
C GLY A 119 0.08 -22.91 -17.62
N LYS A 120 -0.97 -23.56 -18.11
CA LYS A 120 -1.92 -22.92 -19.03
C LYS A 120 -2.90 -22.04 -18.27
N ILE A 121 -2.97 -20.79 -18.68
CA ILE A 121 -3.81 -19.77 -18.07
C ILE A 121 -5.20 -19.80 -18.72
N SER A 122 -6.23 -19.89 -17.89
CA SER A 122 -7.63 -19.89 -18.30
C SER A 122 -8.24 -18.49 -18.29
N ASN A 123 -7.85 -17.64 -17.33
CA ASN A 123 -8.39 -16.29 -17.22
C ASN A 123 -7.44 -15.35 -16.47
N VAL A 124 -7.28 -14.11 -16.93
CA VAL A 124 -6.53 -13.07 -16.21
C VAL A 124 -7.41 -11.85 -15.99
N ARG A 125 -7.47 -11.39 -14.73
CA ARG A 125 -8.19 -10.19 -14.33
C ARG A 125 -7.28 -9.25 -13.57
N ILE A 126 -6.89 -8.16 -14.23
CA ILE A 126 -6.19 -7.06 -13.57
C ILE A 126 -7.20 -6.12 -12.93
N ARG A 127 -6.97 -5.80 -11.65
CA ARG A 127 -7.62 -4.70 -10.94
C ARG A 127 -6.55 -3.77 -10.40
N ARG A 128 -6.93 -2.53 -10.11
CA ARG A 128 -6.08 -1.38 -9.76
C ARG A 128 -4.69 -1.69 -9.19
N ASN A 129 -4.58 -2.53 -8.16
CA ASN A 129 -3.31 -2.85 -7.49
C ASN A 129 -3.11 -4.36 -7.28
N PHE A 130 -3.94 -5.19 -7.91
CA PHE A 130 -3.90 -6.64 -7.73
C PHE A 130 -4.48 -7.35 -8.96
N ALA A 131 -3.93 -8.51 -9.28
CA ALA A 131 -4.30 -9.28 -10.44
C ALA A 131 -4.70 -10.68 -9.99
N PHE A 132 -5.72 -11.21 -10.62
CA PHE A 132 -6.11 -12.60 -10.48
C PHE A 132 -5.71 -13.34 -11.75
N VAL A 133 -4.85 -14.34 -11.60
CA VAL A 133 -4.47 -15.25 -12.69
C VAL A 133 -5.07 -16.61 -12.38
N GLN A 134 -5.98 -17.07 -13.21
CA GLN A 134 -6.61 -18.37 -13.10
C GLN A 134 -5.98 -19.34 -14.09
N PHE A 135 -5.51 -20.47 -13.59
CA PHE A 135 -4.99 -21.58 -14.37
C PHE A 135 -6.09 -22.58 -14.73
N GLU A 136 -5.86 -23.35 -15.79
CA GLU A 136 -6.71 -24.51 -16.12
C GLU A 136 -6.60 -25.59 -15.03
N LEU A 137 -5.38 -25.81 -14.53
CA LEU A 137 -5.04 -26.81 -13.53
C LEU A 137 -4.66 -26.18 -12.19
N GLN A 138 -5.08 -26.83 -11.11
CA GLN A 138 -4.75 -26.43 -9.75
C GLN A 138 -3.26 -26.67 -9.43
N GLU A 139 -2.68 -27.72 -10.01
CA GLU A 139 -1.25 -28.06 -9.85
C GLU A 139 -0.36 -26.97 -10.44
N ASP A 140 -0.72 -26.44 -11.61
CA ASP A 140 -0.02 -25.32 -12.26
C ASP A 140 -0.05 -24.05 -11.41
N ALA A 141 -1.22 -23.72 -10.86
CA ALA A 141 -1.35 -22.59 -9.94
C ALA A 141 -0.46 -22.78 -8.70
N THR A 142 -0.40 -23.99 -8.16
CA THR A 142 0.43 -24.29 -6.98
C THR A 142 1.91 -24.11 -7.30
N ARG A 143 2.39 -24.68 -8.42
CA ARG A 143 3.78 -24.52 -8.88
C ARG A 143 4.16 -23.07 -9.13
N ALA A 144 3.27 -22.31 -9.76
CA ALA A 144 3.46 -20.89 -9.99
C ALA A 144 3.53 -20.11 -8.66
N LEU A 145 2.64 -20.38 -7.70
CA LEU A 145 2.66 -19.74 -6.39
C LEU A 145 3.99 -19.97 -5.66
N GLU A 146 4.45 -21.22 -5.62
CA GLU A 146 5.73 -21.59 -4.98
C GLU A 146 6.93 -20.93 -5.67
N ALA A 147 6.89 -20.78 -7.00
CA ALA A 147 7.96 -20.14 -7.75
C ALA A 147 8.00 -18.61 -7.58
N THR A 148 6.89 -17.98 -7.18
CA THR A 148 6.78 -16.51 -7.07
C THR A 148 6.93 -15.99 -5.63
N ASP A 149 6.94 -16.87 -4.62
CA ASP A 149 7.07 -16.52 -3.19
C ASP A 149 8.55 -16.47 -2.72
N ASN A 150 9.46 -15.92 -3.54
CA ASN A 150 10.91 -15.83 -3.25
C ASN A 150 11.45 -14.39 -3.31
#